data_AF-A0A6A0GPI9-F1
#
_entry.id   AF-A0A6A0GPI9-F1
#
_cell.length_a   1.000
_cell.length_b   1.000
_cell.length_c   1.000
_cell.angle_alpha   90.00
_cell.angle_beta   90.00
_cell.angle_gamma   90.00
#
_symmetry.space_group_name_H-M   'P 1'
#
loop_
_entity.id
_entity.type
_entity.pdbx_description
1 polymer ?
#
loop_
_entity_poly.entity_id
_entity_poly.type
_entity_poly.pdbx_seq_one_letter_code
_entity_poly.pdbx_strand_id
1 'polypeptide(L)'
;MGGLKFNATLPLTKMDERMVQMILHEYKIFNAEVIFREDCGADELIDVISGNRVYMNCLYVYNKVDQISIEEIDRIAHQPNCIVVSCNMKLNLDYLLERLWESLAMLRIYTKKPGSPPDFGDPIIMRGGSTVEHLSSNTRSFG
;
A
#
# COMPACT_ATOMS: atom_id res chain seq x y z
N MET A 1 -38.00 4.27 -4.83
CA MET A 1 -37.84 4.73 -3.43
C MET A 1 -36.37 4.75 -3.15
N GLY A 2 -35.80 5.95 -3.03
CA GLY A 2 -34.41 6.11 -2.63
C GLY A 2 -34.26 5.78 -1.15
N GLY A 3 -33.13 5.19 -0.81
CA GLY A 3 -32.77 4.82 0.55
C GLY A 3 -31.40 4.17 0.57
N LEU A 4 -30.98 3.72 1.75
CA LEU A 4 -29.77 2.94 1.92
C LEU A 4 -30.05 1.47 1.59
N LYS A 5 -29.28 0.91 0.66
CA LYS A 5 -29.28 -0.53 0.37
C LYS A 5 -28.06 -1.15 1.01
N PHE A 6 -28.28 -2.12 1.89
CA PHE A 6 -27.25 -2.85 2.60
C PHE A 6 -27.17 -4.28 2.05
N ASN A 7 -25.99 -4.67 1.57
CA ASN A 7 -25.70 -6.03 1.09
C ASN A 7 -24.42 -6.53 1.77
N ALA A 8 -24.42 -7.77 2.26
CA ALA A 8 -23.26 -8.39 2.89
C ALA A 8 -23.02 -9.79 2.30
N THR A 9 -21.78 -10.04 1.87
CA THR A 9 -21.38 -11.34 1.28
C THR A 9 -21.00 -12.36 2.36
N LEU A 10 -20.76 -11.88 3.58
CA LEU A 10 -20.34 -12.65 4.76
C LEU A 10 -21.16 -12.19 5.99
N PRO A 11 -21.30 -13.03 7.02
CA PRO A 11 -21.90 -12.60 8.29
C PRO A 11 -21.00 -11.54 8.96
N LEU A 12 -21.57 -10.37 9.20
CA LEU A 12 -20.88 -9.25 9.85
C LEU A 12 -20.98 -9.40 11.36
N THR A 13 -19.84 -9.31 12.06
CA THR A 13 -19.78 -9.40 13.52
C THR A 13 -19.57 -8.04 14.19
N LYS A 14 -19.03 -7.08 13.43
CA LYS A 14 -18.62 -5.76 13.93
C LYS A 14 -19.56 -4.63 13.53
N MET A 15 -20.44 -4.87 12.55
CA MET A 15 -21.31 -3.86 11.93
C MET A 15 -22.73 -4.38 11.76
N ASP A 16 -23.70 -3.50 11.96
CA ASP A 16 -25.11 -3.73 11.65
C ASP A 16 -25.64 -2.65 10.68
N GLU A 17 -26.77 -2.93 10.03
CA GLU A 17 -27.39 -2.01 9.06
C GLU A 17 -27.72 -0.64 9.68
N ARG A 18 -28.10 -0.63 10.97
CA ARG A 18 -28.44 0.61 11.69
C ARG A 18 -27.21 1.49 11.90
N MET A 19 -26.08 0.93 12.31
CA MET A 19 -24.85 1.68 12.52
C MET A 19 -24.32 2.25 11.20
N VAL A 20 -24.40 1.46 10.11
CA VAL A 20 -24.07 1.95 8.76
C VAL A 20 -24.97 3.11 8.35
N GLN A 21 -26.27 3.01 8.61
CA GLN A 21 -27.21 4.09 8.33
C GLN A 21 -26.91 5.36 9.14
N MET A 22 -26.60 5.22 10.44
CA MET A 22 -26.24 6.34 11.29
C MET A 22 -24.99 7.07 10.79
N ILE A 23 -23.93 6.33 10.47
CA ILE A 23 -22.68 6.87 9.95
C ILE A 23 -22.96 7.63 8.65
N LEU A 24 -23.66 7.04 7.69
CA LEU A 24 -23.93 7.68 6.39
C LEU A 24 -24.80 8.93 6.52
N HIS A 25 -25.76 8.93 7.44
CA HIS A 25 -26.56 10.13 7.75
C HIS A 25 -25.71 11.27 8.34
N GLU A 26 -24.73 10.96 9.18
CA GLU A 26 -23.80 11.95 9.74
C GLU A 26 -22.95 12.62 8.64
N TYR A 27 -22.54 11.85 7.64
CA TYR A 27 -21.89 12.34 6.43
C TYR A 27 -22.86 12.95 5.38
N LYS A 28 -24.13 13.14 5.73
CA LYS A 28 -25.20 13.70 4.86
C LYS A 28 -25.48 12.87 3.59
N ILE A 29 -25.22 11.57 3.63
CA ILE A 29 -25.50 10.62 2.55
C ILE A 29 -26.82 9.91 2.85
N PHE A 30 -27.87 10.27 2.11
CA PHE A 30 -29.22 9.73 2.31
C PHE A 30 -29.57 8.58 1.36
N ASN A 31 -28.80 8.42 0.26
CA ASN A 31 -29.01 7.39 -0.75
C ASN A 31 -27.67 6.79 -1.14
N ALA A 32 -27.43 5.54 -0.79
CA ALA A 32 -26.24 4.79 -1.17
C ALA A 32 -26.51 3.28 -1.17
N GLU A 33 -25.71 2.55 -1.94
CA GLU A 33 -25.66 1.09 -1.88
C GLU A 33 -24.30 0.70 -1.28
N VAL A 34 -24.34 0.02 -0.13
CA VAL A 34 -23.15 -0.41 0.61
C VAL A 34 -23.05 -1.92 0.51
N ILE A 35 -21.92 -2.40 0.01
CA ILE A 35 -21.64 -3.83 -0.18
C ILE A 35 -20.44 -4.22 0.67
N PHE A 36 -20.67 -5.02 1.70
CA PHE A 36 -19.60 -5.58 2.51
C PHE A 36 -19.11 -6.89 1.89
N ARG A 37 -17.81 -6.93 1.58
CA ARG A 37 -17.11 -8.11 1.05
C ARG A 37 -16.26 -8.82 2.11
N GLU A 38 -16.06 -8.19 3.26
CA GLU A 38 -15.30 -8.68 4.41
C GLU A 38 -15.89 -8.12 5.72
N ASP A 39 -15.43 -8.63 6.86
CA ASP A 39 -15.93 -8.23 8.19
C ASP A 39 -15.27 -6.94 8.69
N CYS A 40 -15.77 -5.82 8.17
CA CYS A 40 -15.27 -4.48 8.43
C CYS A 40 -15.86 -3.83 9.70
N GLY A 41 -15.11 -2.92 10.31
CA GLY A 41 -15.54 -2.08 11.44
C GLY A 41 -16.04 -0.68 11.04
N ALA A 42 -16.46 0.11 12.03
CA ALA A 42 -16.97 1.48 11.84
C ALA A 42 -15.90 2.41 11.24
N ASP A 43 -14.68 2.33 11.78
CA ASP A 43 -13.55 3.17 11.36
C ASP A 43 -13.16 2.91 9.91
N GLU A 44 -13.20 1.66 9.46
CA GLU A 44 -12.90 1.28 8.08
C GLU A 44 -13.95 1.82 7.11
N LEU A 45 -15.23 1.80 7.49
CA LEU A 45 -16.30 2.43 6.71
C LEU A 45 -16.10 3.96 6.63
N ILE A 46 -15.73 4.59 7.74
CA ILE A 46 -15.42 6.03 7.80
C ILE A 46 -14.23 6.38 6.91
N ASP A 47 -13.21 5.53 6.87
CA ASP A 47 -12.00 5.71 6.06
C ASP A 47 -12.33 5.72 4.57
N VAL A 48 -13.22 4.81 4.13
CA VAL A 48 -13.72 4.77 2.75
C VAL A 48 -14.57 6.00 2.42
N ILE A 49 -15.45 6.43 3.32
CA ILE A 49 -16.31 7.61 3.10
C ILE A 49 -15.47 8.90 3.04
N SER A 50 -14.45 9.01 3.89
CA SER A 50 -13.62 10.21 3.99
C SER A 50 -12.71 10.39 2.78
N GLY A 51 -12.39 9.31 2.03
CA GLY A 51 -11.62 9.34 0.79
C GLY A 51 -10.18 9.90 0.90
N ASN A 52 -9.76 10.33 2.08
CA ASN A 52 -8.51 11.05 2.34
C ASN A 52 -7.42 10.17 2.97
N ARG A 53 -7.68 8.88 3.24
CA ARG A 53 -6.66 7.98 3.77
C ARG A 53 -5.99 7.20 2.66
N VAL A 54 -4.71 7.49 2.45
CA VAL A 54 -3.85 6.69 1.56
C VAL A 54 -3.27 5.55 2.39
N TYR A 55 -3.77 4.34 2.17
CA TYR A 55 -3.15 3.13 2.73
C TYR A 55 -1.80 2.92 2.04
N MET A 56 -0.72 3.20 2.76
CA MET A 56 0.64 2.97 2.31
C MET A 56 1.19 1.71 2.97
N ASN A 57 1.86 0.88 2.18
CA ASN A 57 2.65 -0.22 2.72
C ASN A 57 3.76 0.36 3.61
N CYS A 58 3.78 -0.05 4.88
CA CYS A 58 4.78 0.38 5.85
C CYS A 58 5.78 -0.75 6.09
N LEU A 59 7.08 -0.41 6.12
CA LEU A 59 8.17 -1.30 6.46
C LEU A 59 8.86 -0.76 7.72
N TYR A 60 8.86 -1.54 8.80
CA TYR A 60 9.46 -1.17 10.07
C TYR A 60 10.93 -1.56 10.10
N VAL A 61 11.84 -0.59 10.24
CA VAL A 61 13.29 -0.82 10.22
C VAL A 61 13.88 -0.59 11.60
N TYR A 62 14.34 -1.66 12.23
CA TYR A 62 14.99 -1.65 13.54
C TYR A 62 16.51 -1.57 13.36
N ASN A 63 17.07 -0.40 13.63
CA ASN A 63 18.52 -0.18 13.54
C ASN A 63 19.23 -0.48 14.87
N LYS A 64 20.56 -0.62 14.83
CA LYS A 64 21.48 -0.89 15.96
C LYS A 64 21.38 -2.31 16.53
N VAL A 65 21.20 -3.30 15.66
CA VAL A 65 21.16 -4.71 16.09
C VAL A 65 22.47 -5.18 16.76
N ASP A 66 23.56 -4.44 16.57
CA ASP A 66 24.84 -4.67 17.25
C ASP A 66 24.80 -4.43 18.76
N GLN A 67 23.74 -3.82 19.29
CA GLN A 67 23.58 -3.49 20.72
C GLN A 67 22.61 -4.41 21.48
N ILE A 68 22.00 -5.39 20.80
CA ILE A 68 21.01 -6.29 21.37
C ILE A 68 21.44 -7.75 21.20
N SER A 69 20.86 -8.66 21.99
CA SER A 69 21.17 -10.08 21.92
C SER A 69 20.54 -10.75 20.70
N ILE A 70 21.08 -11.89 20.29
CA ILE A 70 20.60 -12.64 19.11
C ILE A 70 19.15 -13.08 19.29
N GLU A 71 18.74 -13.43 20.51
CA GLU A 71 17.37 -13.84 20.81
C GLU A 71 16.37 -12.70 20.58
N GLU A 72 16.74 -11.46 20.92
CA GLU A 72 15.88 -10.30 20.71
C GLU A 72 15.84 -9.90 19.23
N ILE A 73 16.97 -10.03 18.51
CA ILE A 73 17.03 -9.84 17.05
C ILE A 73 16.06 -10.81 16.37
N ASP A 74 16.13 -12.11 16.73
CA ASP A 74 15.28 -13.15 16.16
C ASP A 74 13.80 -12.88 16.43
N ARG A 75 13.47 -12.48 17.65
CA ARG A 75 12.11 -12.11 18.03
C ARG A 75 11.55 -10.94 17.21
N ILE A 76 12.36 -9.91 16.98
CA ILE A 76 11.94 -8.73 16.18
C ILE A 76 11.87 -9.08 14.70
N ALA A 77 12.80 -9.88 14.18
CA ALA A 77 12.83 -10.29 12.78
C ALA A 77 11.60 -11.12 12.37
N HIS A 78 10.99 -11.85 13.30
CA HIS A 78 9.76 -12.61 13.06
C HIS A 78 8.47 -11.76 13.09
N GLN A 79 8.55 -10.47 13.42
CA GLN A 79 7.38 -9.58 13.38
C GLN A 79 6.98 -9.24 11.93
N PRO A 80 5.67 -9.05 11.66
CA PRO A 80 5.22 -8.73 10.31
C PRO A 80 5.77 -7.38 9.84
N ASN A 81 6.20 -7.32 8.59
CA ASN A 81 6.74 -6.12 7.94
C ASN A 81 7.92 -5.47 8.69
N CYS A 82 8.70 -6.26 9.41
CA CYS A 82 9.86 -5.79 10.17
C CYS A 82 11.17 -6.21 9.52
N ILE A 83 12.19 -5.34 9.58
CA ILE A 83 13.56 -5.61 9.15
C ILE A 83 14.51 -5.09 10.21
N VAL A 84 15.50 -5.89 10.55
CA VAL A 84 16.54 -5.57 11.53
C VAL A 84 17.83 -5.22 10.78
N VAL A 85 18.50 -4.12 11.11
CA VAL A 85 19.72 -3.65 10.41
C VAL A 85 20.75 -3.10 11.39
N SER A 86 22.03 -3.11 11.00
CA SER A 86 23.06 -2.30 11.67
C SER A 86 23.75 -1.43 10.62
N CYS A 87 23.45 -0.14 10.64
CA CYS A 87 24.14 0.81 9.76
C CYS A 87 25.64 0.94 10.09
N ASN A 88 26.00 0.74 11.37
CA ASN A 88 27.38 0.84 11.83
C ASN A 88 28.23 -0.33 11.31
N MET A 89 27.70 -1.54 11.41
CA MET A 89 28.38 -2.75 10.92
C MET A 89 28.04 -3.09 9.47
N LYS A 90 27.20 -2.28 8.81
CA LYS A 90 26.66 -2.51 7.46
C LYS A 90 25.99 -3.89 7.30
N LEU A 91 25.29 -4.34 8.33
CA LEU A 91 24.57 -5.62 8.33
C LEU A 91 23.15 -5.44 7.80
N ASN A 92 22.72 -6.37 6.94
CA ASN A 92 21.35 -6.53 6.43
C ASN A 92 20.81 -5.33 5.63
N LEU A 93 21.70 -4.45 5.13
CA LEU A 93 21.34 -3.28 4.33
C LEU A 93 20.95 -3.66 2.90
N ASP A 94 21.54 -4.72 2.36
CA ASP A 94 21.20 -5.36 1.10
C ASP A 94 19.78 -5.94 1.12
N TYR A 95 19.44 -6.68 2.18
CA TYR A 95 18.08 -7.19 2.37
C TYR A 95 17.06 -6.06 2.55
N LEU A 96 17.41 -4.99 3.29
CA LEU A 96 16.56 -3.80 3.39
C LEU A 96 16.28 -3.19 1.99
N LEU A 97 17.30 -3.09 1.14
CA LEU A 97 17.16 -2.56 -0.21
C LEU A 97 16.24 -3.42 -1.08
N GLU A 98 16.40 -4.74 -1.03
CA GLU A 98 15.56 -5.69 -1.75
C GLU A 98 14.09 -5.59 -1.31
N ARG A 99 13.84 -5.58 0.00
CA ARG A 99 12.49 -5.47 0.56
C ARG A 99 11.84 -4.12 0.28
N LEU A 100 12.62 -3.04 0.24
CA LEU A 100 12.14 -1.73 -0.21
C LEU A 100 11.74 -1.78 -1.68
N TRP A 101 12.53 -2.43 -2.53
CA TRP A 101 12.23 -2.57 -3.96
C TRP A 101 10.92 -3.34 -4.19
N GLU A 102 10.72 -4.44 -3.47
CA GLU A 102 9.48 -5.23 -3.48
C GLU A 102 8.28 -4.43 -2.96
N SER A 103 8.43 -3.77 -1.80
CA SER A 103 7.37 -3.00 -1.15
C SER A 103 6.88 -1.82 -2.00
N LEU A 104 7.82 -1.15 -2.68
CA LEU A 104 7.51 -0.02 -3.58
C LEU A 104 6.98 -0.46 -4.95
N ALA A 105 6.93 -1.77 -5.22
CA ALA A 105 6.49 -2.36 -6.49
C ALA A 105 7.12 -1.67 -7.71
N MET A 106 8.42 -1.39 -7.66
CA MET A 106 9.09 -0.59 -8.71
C MET A 106 9.23 -1.38 -10.02
N LEU A 107 8.79 -0.76 -11.11
CA LEU A 107 8.90 -1.23 -12.49
C LEU A 107 10.07 -0.53 -13.18
N ARG A 108 10.95 -1.32 -13.80
CA ARG A 108 11.99 -0.81 -14.71
C ARG A 108 11.51 -0.96 -16.14
N ILE A 109 11.29 0.16 -16.82
CA ILE A 109 10.76 0.20 -18.18
C ILE A 109 11.87 0.66 -19.11
N TYR A 110 12.19 -0.18 -20.08
CA TYR A 110 13.22 0.09 -21.08
C TYR A 110 12.54 0.55 -22.36
N THR A 111 12.91 1.73 -22.84
CA THR A 111 12.37 2.25 -24.10
C THR A 111 13.14 1.68 -25.28
N LYS A 112 12.44 1.47 -26.39
CA LYS A 112 13.02 0.97 -27.65
C LYS A 112 12.60 1.89 -28.78
N LYS A 113 13.56 2.35 -29.58
CA LYS A 113 13.26 3.01 -30.84
C LYS A 113 12.94 1.96 -31.91
N PRO A 114 11.95 2.20 -32.80
CA PRO A 114 11.68 1.30 -33.91
C PRO A 114 12.94 1.07 -34.73
N GLY A 115 13.33 -0.20 -34.93
CA GLY A 115 14.52 -0.58 -35.70
C GLY A 115 15.85 -0.65 -34.92
N SER A 116 15.91 -0.22 -33.66
CA SER A 116 17.11 -0.39 -32.82
C SER A 116 16.92 -1.49 -31.77
N PRO A 117 18.00 -2.09 -31.22
CA PRO A 117 17.90 -2.87 -30.00
C PRO A 117 17.38 -2.00 -28.85
N PRO A 118 16.69 -2.59 -27.85
CA PRO A 118 16.31 -1.90 -26.63
C PRO A 118 17.56 -1.39 -25.89
N ASP A 119 17.47 -0.18 -25.34
CA ASP A 119 18.52 0.38 -24.50
C ASP A 119 18.32 -0.09 -23.06
N PHE A 120 19.33 -0.75 -22.49
CA PHE A 120 19.34 -1.23 -21.11
C PHE A 120 20.16 -0.33 -20.17
N GLY A 121 20.79 0.73 -20.68
CA GLY A 121 21.63 1.63 -19.90
C GLY A 121 20.82 2.60 -19.02
N ASP A 122 19.65 3.03 -19.49
CA ASP A 122 18.84 4.05 -18.81
C ASP A 122 17.36 3.61 -18.67
N PRO A 123 17.03 2.80 -17.64
CA PRO A 123 15.66 2.40 -17.35
C PRO A 123 14.84 3.55 -16.76
N ILE A 124 13.62 3.74 -17.26
CA ILE A 124 12.63 4.58 -16.60
C ILE A 124 12.07 3.81 -15.40
N ILE A 125 12.25 4.32 -14.18
CA ILE A 125 11.71 3.72 -12.96
C ILE A 125 10.32 4.28 -12.69
N MET A 126 9.34 3.39 -12.52
CA MET A 126 7.96 3.73 -12.16
C MET A 126 7.44 2.90 -11.01
N ARG A 127 6.35 3.33 -10.36
CA ARG A 127 5.66 2.52 -9.34
C ARG A 127 4.62 1.60 -9.97
N GLY A 128 4.42 0.43 -9.39
CA GLY A 128 3.37 -0.53 -9.78
C GLY A 128 1.98 0.13 -9.74
N GLY A 129 1.21 -0.05 -10.82
CA GLY A 129 -0.09 0.62 -11.02
C GLY A 129 -0.04 1.87 -11.90
N SER A 130 1.16 2.30 -12.35
CA SER A 130 1.29 3.40 -13.31
C SER A 130 0.81 2.99 -14.71
N THR A 131 0.03 3.87 -15.36
CA THR A 131 -0.45 3.67 -16.74
C THR A 131 0.54 4.21 -17.78
N VAL A 132 0.34 3.85 -19.06
CA VAL A 132 1.17 4.34 -20.19
C VAL A 132 1.13 5.86 -20.34
N GLU A 133 0.08 6.52 -19.86
CA GLU A 133 0.00 7.98 -19.84
C GLU A 133 0.97 8.61 -18.82
N HIS A 134 1.22 7.93 -17.70
CA HIS A 134 2.25 8.36 -16.75
C HIS A 134 3.66 8.21 -17.33
N LEU A 135 3.87 7.28 -18.28
CA LEU A 135 5.12 7.21 -19.02
C LEU A 135 5.28 8.43 -19.93
N SER A 136 4.25 8.77 -20.72
CA SER A 136 4.35 9.83 -21.72
C SER A 136 4.50 11.23 -21.12
N SER A 137 3.94 11.47 -19.92
CA SER A 137 4.16 12.71 -19.18
C SER A 137 5.57 12.80 -18.61
N ASN A 138 6.08 11.71 -18.02
CA ASN A 138 7.39 11.69 -17.36
C ASN A 138 8.54 11.87 -18.38
N THR A 139 8.42 11.31 -19.59
CA THR A 139 9.44 11.48 -20.65
C THR A 139 9.48 12.91 -21.23
N ARG A 140 8.40 13.70 -21.12
CA ARG A 140 8.35 15.09 -21.62
C ARG A 140 9.05 16.09 -20.72
N SER A 141 9.18 15.80 -19.42
CA SER A 141 9.86 16.64 -18.43
C SER A 141 11.39 16.61 -18.53
N PHE A 142 11.95 15.69 -19.31
CA PHE A 142 13.40 15.56 -19.54
C PHE A 142 13.83 15.99 -20.96
N GLY A 143 12.90 16.52 -21.76
CA GLY A 143 13.14 16.99 -23.13
C GLY A 143 13.34 18.50 -23.23
#